data_AF-A0A3D2VUF0-F1
#
_entry.id   AF-A0A3D2VUF0-F1
#
_cell.length_a   1.000
_cell.length_b   1.000
_cell.length_c   1.000
_cell.angle_alpha   90.00
_cell.angle_beta   90.00
_cell.angle_gamma   90.00
#
_symmetry.space_group_name_H-M   'P 1'
#
loop_
_entity.id
_entity.type
_entity.pdbx_description
1 polymer ?
#
loop_
_entity_poly.entity_id
_entity_poly.type
_entity_poly.pdbx_seq_one_letter_code
_entity_poly.pdbx_strand_id
1 'polypeptide(L)'
;MLAARDGRAVVELDNFYDILGKVVDDQGALEKVTQKIALEVVARLLSADAFCIVEGGWIDPSKARKLKEASDGRFYPVYCGYPRLKVEARFKMIRKKKVHWLAEKSAKAAHSFLQEQIKLSRWYRKECKRYDLPFFDFSTVEDGVAALSVNYTRWWESSA
;
A
#
# COMPACT_ATOMS: atom_id res chain seq x y z
N MET A 1 -2.29 -9.12 -9.77
CA MET A 1 -3.17 -8.17 -9.05
C MET A 1 -4.55 -8.14 -9.69
N LEU A 2 -5.59 -7.89 -8.90
CA LEU A 2 -6.99 -7.84 -9.37
C LEU A 2 -7.19 -6.75 -10.44
N ALA A 3 -6.66 -5.55 -10.25
CA ALA A 3 -6.79 -4.45 -11.20
C ALA A 3 -6.18 -4.71 -12.60
N ALA A 4 -5.15 -5.56 -12.71
CA ALA A 4 -4.55 -5.93 -13.99
C ALA A 4 -5.42 -6.91 -14.81
N ARG A 5 -6.35 -7.63 -14.16
CA ARG A 5 -7.26 -8.55 -14.85
C ARG A 5 -8.35 -7.83 -15.62
N ASP A 6 -8.66 -6.59 -15.24
CA ASP A 6 -9.78 -5.81 -15.78
C ASP A 6 -9.32 -4.68 -16.73
N GLY A 7 -8.09 -4.78 -17.27
CA GLY A 7 -7.57 -3.86 -18.28
C GLY A 7 -7.24 -2.45 -17.78
N ARG A 8 -7.18 -2.21 -16.47
CA ARG A 8 -6.80 -0.91 -15.90
C ARG A 8 -5.32 -0.82 -15.61
N ALA A 9 -4.77 0.39 -15.78
CA ALA A 9 -3.39 0.68 -15.43
C ALA A 9 -3.19 0.56 -13.92
N VAL A 10 -2.22 -0.27 -13.52
CA VAL A 10 -1.81 -0.43 -12.12
C VAL A 10 -0.51 0.33 -11.92
N VAL A 11 -0.48 1.21 -10.93
CA VAL A 11 0.73 1.94 -10.54
C VAL A 11 1.34 1.26 -9.33
N GLU A 12 2.39 0.47 -9.56
CA GLU A 12 3.17 -0.17 -8.51
C GLU A 12 4.19 0.84 -7.94
N LEU A 13 3.79 1.59 -6.91
CA LEU A 13 4.61 2.65 -6.33
C LEU A 13 5.91 2.13 -5.67
N ASP A 14 5.92 0.89 -5.20
CA ASP A 14 7.12 0.25 -4.65
C ASP A 14 8.24 0.11 -5.71
N ASN A 15 7.89 -0.11 -6.98
CA ASN A 15 8.88 -0.17 -8.06
C ASN A 15 9.60 1.16 -8.26
N PHE A 16 8.91 2.30 -8.04
CA PHE A 16 9.56 3.61 -8.10
C PHE A 16 10.55 3.79 -6.96
N TYR A 17 10.22 3.34 -5.74
CA TYR A 17 11.15 3.36 -4.61
C TYR A 17 12.41 2.53 -4.92
N ASP A 18 12.24 1.32 -5.46
CA ASP A 18 13.37 0.44 -5.80
C ASP A 18 14.25 0.98 -6.93
N ILE A 19 13.65 1.64 -7.93
CA ILE A 19 14.40 2.29 -9.01
C ILE A 19 15.20 3.49 -8.46
N LEU A 20 14.56 4.34 -7.65
CA LEU A 20 15.19 5.53 -7.10
C LEU A 20 16.25 5.22 -6.05
N GLY A 21 16.08 4.13 -5.30
CA GLY A 21 17.07 3.67 -4.33
C GLY A 21 18.41 3.26 -4.95
N LYS A 22 18.50 3.14 -6.29
CA LYS A 22 19.76 2.93 -7.02
C LYS A 22 20.54 4.21 -7.27
N VAL A 23 19.91 5.38 -7.10
CA VAL A 23 20.48 6.69 -7.45
C VAL A 23 20.39 7.71 -6.30
N VAL A 24 19.57 7.46 -5.28
CA VAL A 24 19.42 8.30 -4.10
C VAL A 24 19.92 7.54 -2.87
N ASP A 25 21.04 8.00 -2.31
CA ASP A 25 21.66 7.37 -1.13
C ASP A 25 20.99 7.78 0.20
N ASP A 26 20.37 8.96 0.25
CA ASP A 26 19.67 9.43 1.43
C ASP A 26 18.26 8.83 1.51
N GLN A 27 18.06 7.92 2.46
CA GLN A 27 16.78 7.21 2.63
C GLN A 27 15.61 8.17 2.93
N GLY A 28 15.84 9.23 3.71
CA GLY A 28 14.79 10.20 4.03
C GLY A 28 14.39 11.05 2.83
N ALA A 29 15.34 11.37 1.96
CA ALA A 29 15.10 12.02 0.69
C ALA A 29 14.40 11.09 -0.29
N LEU A 30 14.81 9.81 -0.35
CA LEU A 30 14.17 8.78 -1.16
C LEU A 30 12.69 8.63 -0.80
N GLU A 31 12.35 8.47 0.49
CA GLU A 31 10.96 8.38 0.95
C GLU A 31 10.15 9.63 0.54
N LYS A 32 10.69 10.84 0.76
CA LYS A 32 10.02 12.09 0.37
C LYS A 32 9.80 12.21 -1.13
N VAL A 33 10.76 11.79 -1.95
CA VAL A 33 10.65 11.82 -3.41
C VAL A 33 9.62 10.80 -3.89
N THR A 34 9.63 9.58 -3.37
CA THR A 34 8.63 8.56 -3.72
C THR A 34 7.22 9.02 -3.37
N GLN A 35 7.01 9.67 -2.21
CA GLN A 35 5.72 10.27 -1.86
C GLN A 35 5.29 11.37 -2.83
N LYS A 36 6.22 12.23 -3.28
CA LYS A 36 5.93 13.27 -4.29
C LYS A 36 5.53 12.66 -5.63
N ILE A 37 6.23 11.62 -6.08
CA ILE A 37 5.94 10.91 -7.32
C ILE A 37 4.59 10.22 -7.23
N ALA A 38 4.27 9.58 -6.11
CA ALA A 38 2.97 8.97 -5.89
C ALA A 38 1.82 9.97 -6.08
N LEU A 39 1.95 11.16 -5.50
CA LEU A 39 0.97 12.24 -5.65
C LEU A 39 0.90 12.75 -7.09
N GLU A 40 2.04 12.94 -7.75
CA GLU A 40 2.08 13.41 -9.15
C GLU A 40 1.43 12.40 -10.09
N VAL A 41 1.70 11.10 -9.94
CA VAL A 41 1.08 10.05 -10.77
C VAL A 41 -0.44 10.06 -10.60
N VAL A 42 -0.94 10.14 -9.36
CA VAL A 42 -2.38 10.27 -9.11
C VAL A 42 -2.95 11.54 -9.77
N ALA A 43 -2.28 12.69 -9.61
CA ALA A 43 -2.72 13.94 -10.21
C ALA A 43 -2.81 13.85 -11.74
N ARG A 44 -1.83 13.20 -12.39
CA ARG A 44 -1.81 12.99 -13.84
C ARG A 44 -2.93 12.08 -14.31
N LEU A 45 -3.16 10.96 -13.62
CA LEU A 45 -4.27 10.05 -13.93
C LEU A 45 -5.62 10.77 -13.81
N LEU A 46 -5.83 11.50 -12.72
CA LEU A 46 -7.06 12.28 -12.54
C LEU A 46 -7.23 13.38 -13.60
N SER A 47 -6.15 14.06 -14.00
CA SER A 47 -6.20 15.08 -15.06
C SER A 47 -6.53 14.50 -16.45
N ALA A 48 -6.23 13.21 -16.66
CA ALA A 48 -6.59 12.46 -17.85
C ALA A 48 -7.96 11.79 -17.76
N ASP A 49 -8.77 12.17 -16.75
CA ASP A 49 -10.09 11.59 -16.47
C ASP A 49 -10.06 10.07 -16.19
N ALA A 50 -8.93 9.55 -15.70
CA ALA A 50 -8.78 8.16 -15.37
C ALA A 50 -9.17 7.86 -13.91
N PHE A 51 -9.86 6.75 -13.72
CA PHE A 51 -10.02 6.13 -12.40
C PHE A 51 -8.70 5.50 -11.97
N CYS A 52 -8.30 5.74 -10.72
CA CYS A 52 -7.06 5.17 -10.19
C CYS A 52 -7.25 4.63 -8.77
N ILE A 53 -6.64 3.46 -8.56
CA ILE A 53 -6.46 2.87 -7.23
C ILE A 53 -5.00 3.05 -6.88
N VAL A 54 -4.74 3.50 -5.65
CA VAL A 54 -3.41 3.41 -5.06
C VAL A 54 -3.47 2.47 -3.87
N GLU A 55 -2.78 1.35 -4.00
CA GLU A 55 -2.53 0.43 -2.89
C GLU A 55 -1.21 0.83 -2.21
N GLY A 56 -1.25 1.04 -0.89
CA GLY A 56 -0.05 1.14 -0.07
C GLY A 56 0.12 2.47 0.67
N GLY A 57 1.26 2.56 1.38
CA GLY A 57 1.55 3.62 2.35
C GLY A 57 2.28 4.85 1.82
N TRP A 58 2.34 5.05 0.50
CA TRP A 58 3.07 6.17 -0.09
C TRP A 58 2.30 7.49 -0.06
N ILE A 59 1.00 7.44 0.19
CA ILE A 59 0.17 8.64 0.38
C ILE A 59 -0.32 8.61 1.82
N ASP A 60 -0.16 9.74 2.52
CA ASP A 60 -0.68 9.89 3.88
C ASP A 60 -2.23 9.81 3.87
N PRO A 61 -2.87 9.09 4.82
CA PRO A 61 -4.33 8.95 4.86
C PRO A 61 -5.10 10.27 4.83
N SER A 62 -4.60 11.32 5.49
CA SER A 62 -5.26 12.64 5.48
C SER A 62 -5.23 13.28 4.10
N LYS A 63 -4.12 13.13 3.36
CA LYS A 63 -3.98 13.61 1.98
C LYS A 63 -4.81 12.78 1.02
N ALA A 64 -4.80 11.47 1.20
CA ALA A 64 -5.60 10.55 0.39
C ALA A 64 -7.09 10.84 0.52
N ARG A 65 -7.59 11.17 1.72
CA ARG A 65 -8.97 11.59 1.92
C ARG A 65 -9.32 12.86 1.13
N LYS A 66 -8.49 13.89 1.23
CA LYS A 66 -8.68 15.15 0.47
C LYS A 66 -8.69 14.91 -1.04
N LEU A 67 -7.78 14.07 -1.54
CA LEU A 67 -7.73 13.71 -2.96
C LEU A 67 -8.98 12.93 -3.39
N LYS A 68 -9.45 12.00 -2.56
CA LYS A 68 -10.66 11.22 -2.85
C LYS A 68 -11.87 12.15 -3.00
N GLU A 69 -12.05 13.09 -2.07
CA GLU A 69 -13.13 14.09 -2.11
C GLU A 69 -13.01 15.01 -3.34
N ALA A 70 -11.82 15.54 -3.60
CA ALA A 70 -11.60 16.44 -4.75
C ALA A 70 -11.76 15.75 -6.11
N SER A 71 -11.57 14.43 -6.17
CA SER A 71 -11.68 13.63 -7.39
C SER A 71 -13.10 13.12 -7.69
N ASP A 72 -14.06 13.41 -6.81
CA ASP A 72 -15.41 12.83 -6.82
C ASP A 72 -15.38 11.29 -6.87
N GLY A 73 -14.50 10.69 -6.05
CA GLY A 73 -14.38 9.23 -5.94
C GLY A 73 -13.60 8.51 -7.04
N ARG A 74 -13.15 9.20 -8.10
CA ARG A 74 -12.28 8.61 -9.15
C ARG A 74 -10.93 8.12 -8.62
N PHE A 75 -10.44 8.72 -7.53
CA PHE A 75 -9.32 8.21 -6.75
C PHE A 75 -9.81 7.31 -5.61
N TYR A 76 -9.30 6.08 -5.57
CA TYR A 76 -9.63 5.10 -4.55
C TYR A 76 -8.38 4.64 -3.76
N PRO A 77 -8.10 5.28 -2.61
CA PRO A 77 -6.97 4.87 -1.78
C PRO A 77 -7.28 3.60 -1.01
N VAL A 78 -6.35 2.66 -1.03
CA VAL A 78 -6.43 1.37 -0.33
C VAL A 78 -5.19 1.15 0.52
N TYR A 79 -5.39 0.81 1.79
CA TYR A 79 -4.31 0.52 2.71
C TYR A 79 -4.34 -0.94 3.15
N CYS A 80 -3.19 -1.60 3.09
CA CYS A 80 -3.02 -2.98 3.50
C CYS A 80 -1.96 -3.04 4.61
N GLY A 81 -2.14 -3.93 5.58
CA GLY A 81 -1.15 -4.13 6.63
C GLY A 81 -1.44 -5.36 7.47
N TYR A 82 -0.60 -5.64 8.46
CA TYR A 82 -0.73 -6.83 9.32
C TYR A 82 -0.59 -6.46 10.81
N PRO A 83 -1.51 -5.63 11.33
CA PRO A 83 -1.38 -4.99 12.65
C PRO A 83 -1.45 -5.96 13.83
N ARG A 84 -2.05 -7.14 13.63
CA ARG A 84 -2.22 -8.18 14.67
C ARG A 84 -1.09 -9.21 14.66
N LEU A 85 -0.26 -9.24 13.64
CA LEU A 85 0.77 -10.26 13.54
C LEU A 85 1.94 -10.00 14.49
N LYS A 86 2.57 -11.07 14.96
CA LYS A 86 3.84 -11.02 15.69
C LYS A 86 5.01 -11.10 14.70
N VAL A 87 6.12 -10.45 15.04
CA VAL A 87 7.33 -10.38 14.20
C VAL A 87 7.81 -11.79 13.82
N GLU A 88 7.89 -12.68 14.80
CA GLU A 88 8.37 -14.05 14.65
C GLU A 88 7.47 -14.85 13.69
N ALA A 89 6.16 -14.68 13.81
CA ALA A 89 5.19 -15.34 12.93
C ALA A 89 5.34 -14.85 11.49
N ARG A 90 5.54 -13.54 11.28
CA ARG A 90 5.73 -12.97 9.94
C ARG A 90 7.03 -13.46 9.34
N PHE A 91 8.11 -13.41 10.12
CA PHE A 91 9.42 -13.83 9.69
C PHE A 91 9.44 -15.32 9.30
N LYS A 92 8.82 -16.18 10.12
CA LYS A 92 8.68 -17.62 9.81
C LYS A 92 7.92 -17.83 8.50
N MET A 93 6.82 -17.11 8.29
CA MET A 93 6.06 -17.19 7.04
C MET A 93 6.89 -16.76 5.82
N ILE A 94 7.61 -15.64 5.94
CA ILE A 94 8.51 -15.13 4.88
C ILE A 94 9.59 -16.17 4.55
N ARG A 95 10.26 -16.73 5.56
CA ARG A 95 11.31 -17.75 5.38
C ARG A 95 10.77 -19.03 4.74
N LYS A 96 9.56 -19.45 5.12
CA LYS A 96 8.91 -20.64 4.54
C LYS A 96 8.59 -20.44 3.06
N LYS A 97 8.03 -19.29 2.68
CA LYS A 97 7.56 -19.03 1.32
C LYS A 97 8.66 -18.52 0.37
N LYS A 98 9.72 -17.89 0.90
CA LYS A 98 10.84 -17.29 0.13
C LYS A 98 10.41 -16.28 -0.96
N VAL A 99 9.25 -15.63 -0.77
CA VAL A 99 8.66 -14.68 -1.73
C VAL A 99 8.97 -13.20 -1.41
N HIS A 100 9.87 -12.94 -0.47
CA HIS A 100 10.18 -11.58 0.00
C HIS A 100 11.67 -11.46 0.30
N TRP A 101 12.29 -10.32 -0.01
CA TRP A 101 13.75 -10.09 0.14
C TRP A 101 14.28 -10.34 1.57
N LEU A 102 13.43 -10.09 2.57
CA LEU A 102 13.70 -10.44 3.98
C LEU A 102 13.98 -11.93 4.23
N ALA A 103 13.60 -12.82 3.31
CA ALA A 103 13.89 -14.25 3.40
C ALA A 103 15.39 -14.57 3.34
N GLU A 104 16.23 -13.64 2.88
CA GLU A 104 17.68 -13.79 2.78
C GLU A 104 18.43 -12.96 3.84
N LYS A 105 17.74 -12.05 4.54
CA LYS A 105 18.35 -11.16 5.53
C LYS A 105 18.54 -11.84 6.88
N SER A 106 19.51 -11.36 7.66
CA SER A 106 19.72 -11.84 9.03
C SER A 106 18.46 -11.68 9.89
N ALA A 107 18.26 -12.57 10.87
CA ALA A 107 17.09 -12.50 11.74
C ALA A 107 16.97 -11.13 12.44
N LYS A 108 18.10 -10.58 12.93
CA LYS A 108 18.14 -9.25 13.56
C LYS A 108 17.63 -8.14 12.62
N ALA A 109 18.15 -8.08 11.39
CA ALA A 109 17.73 -7.09 10.41
C ALA A 109 16.26 -7.25 10.01
N ALA A 110 15.83 -8.49 9.78
CA ALA A 110 14.45 -8.77 9.42
C ALA A 110 13.46 -8.45 10.55
N HIS A 111 13.81 -8.78 11.79
CA HIS A 111 12.97 -8.49 12.94
C HIS A 111 12.80 -6.98 13.14
N SER A 112 13.89 -6.22 13.07
CA SER A 112 13.83 -4.76 13.20
C SER A 112 12.94 -4.12 12.12
N PHE A 113 13.08 -4.54 10.86
CA PHE A 113 12.23 -4.06 9.78
C PHE A 113 10.75 -4.43 10.02
N LEU A 114 10.47 -5.69 10.39
CA LEU A 114 9.12 -6.17 10.62
C LEU A 114 8.44 -5.50 11.82
N GLN A 115 9.20 -5.13 12.87
CA GLN A 115 8.70 -4.35 14.00
C GLN A 115 8.16 -3.00 13.53
N GLU A 116 8.94 -2.26 12.74
CA GLU A 116 8.50 -0.97 12.20
C GLU A 116 7.30 -1.15 11.24
N GLN A 117 7.27 -2.18 10.41
CA GLN A 117 6.13 -2.44 9.53
C GLN A 117 4.83 -2.78 10.29
N ILE A 118 4.91 -3.55 11.37
CA ILE A 118 3.75 -3.87 12.23
C ILE A 118 3.26 -2.60 12.94
N LYS A 119 4.19 -1.80 13.47
CA LYS A 119 3.89 -0.51 14.09
C LYS A 119 3.21 0.44 13.10
N LEU A 120 3.75 0.54 11.89
CA LEU A 120 3.18 1.35 10.81
C LEU A 120 1.80 0.82 10.38
N SER A 121 1.61 -0.49 10.28
CA SER A 121 0.31 -1.11 10.01
C SER A 121 -0.75 -0.74 11.05
N ARG A 122 -0.37 -0.68 12.33
CA ARG A 122 -1.27 -0.25 13.41
C ARG A 122 -1.62 1.23 13.31
N TRP A 123 -0.64 2.06 12.96
CA TRP A 123 -0.87 3.48 12.69
C TRP A 123 -1.81 3.69 11.50
N TYR A 124 -1.55 3.03 10.36
CA TYR A 124 -2.44 3.09 9.19
C TYR A 124 -3.86 2.67 9.52
N ARG A 125 -4.06 1.56 10.26
CA ARG A 125 -5.39 1.13 10.68
C ARG A 125 -6.14 2.22 11.46
N LYS A 126 -5.44 2.93 12.36
CA LYS A 126 -6.02 4.02 13.15
C LYS A 126 -6.36 5.23 12.28
N GLU A 127 -5.44 5.67 11.44
CA GLU A 127 -5.65 6.85 10.60
C GLU A 127 -6.68 6.59 9.50
N CYS A 128 -6.68 5.41 8.88
CA CYS A 128 -7.72 5.05 7.91
C CYS A 128 -9.10 5.06 8.55
N LYS A 129 -9.25 4.52 9.77
CA LYS A 129 -10.50 4.63 10.53
C LYS A 129 -10.88 6.09 10.80
N ARG A 130 -9.92 6.95 11.13
CA ARG A 130 -10.15 8.38 11.40
C ARG A 130 -10.67 9.14 10.18
N TYR A 131 -10.19 8.80 8.99
CA TYR A 131 -10.54 9.46 7.74
C TYR A 131 -11.58 8.71 6.90
N ASP A 132 -12.20 7.67 7.47
CA ASP A 132 -13.17 6.82 6.78
C ASP A 132 -12.61 6.26 5.45
N LEU A 133 -11.41 5.69 5.52
CA LEU A 133 -10.72 5.04 4.42
C LEU A 133 -10.62 3.54 4.65
N PRO A 134 -10.65 2.72 3.59
CA PRO A 134 -10.55 1.27 3.73
C PRO A 134 -9.15 0.85 4.18
N PHE A 135 -9.11 -0.05 5.18
CA PHE A 135 -7.91 -0.73 5.63
C PHE A 135 -8.15 -2.24 5.66
N PHE A 136 -7.25 -3.00 5.05
CA PHE A 136 -7.33 -4.46 4.96
C PHE A 136 -6.26 -5.11 5.82
N ASP A 137 -6.70 -6.00 6.71
CA ASP A 137 -5.83 -6.72 7.64
C ASP A 137 -5.38 -8.06 7.06
N PHE A 138 -4.12 -8.11 6.63
CA PHE A 138 -3.39 -9.26 6.11
C PHE A 138 -2.62 -10.02 7.19
N SER A 139 -3.03 -9.92 8.46
CA SER A 139 -2.51 -10.80 9.52
C SER A 139 -2.85 -12.26 9.21
N THR A 140 -3.96 -12.50 8.52
CA THR A 140 -4.22 -13.74 7.79
C THR A 140 -4.22 -13.37 6.32
N VAL A 141 -3.42 -14.04 5.48
CA VAL A 141 -3.31 -13.67 4.06
C VAL A 141 -4.64 -13.91 3.35
N GLU A 142 -5.27 -15.04 3.65
CA GLU A 142 -6.53 -15.48 3.06
C GLU A 142 -7.67 -14.49 3.38
N ASP A 143 -7.82 -14.09 4.64
CA ASP A 143 -8.83 -13.12 5.06
C ASP A 143 -8.61 -11.75 4.40
N GLY A 144 -7.36 -11.30 4.35
CA GLY A 144 -6.98 -10.02 3.73
C GLY A 144 -7.30 -9.99 2.24
N VAL A 145 -6.96 -11.06 1.51
CA VAL A 145 -7.26 -11.21 0.08
C VAL A 145 -8.78 -11.23 -0.17
N ALA A 146 -9.54 -11.99 0.63
CA ALA A 146 -10.98 -12.08 0.49
C ALA A 146 -11.65 -10.71 0.71
N ALA A 147 -11.29 -10.01 1.78
CA ALA A 147 -11.84 -8.69 2.10
C ALA A 147 -11.49 -7.64 1.04
N LEU A 148 -10.25 -7.63 0.58
CA LEU A 148 -9.79 -6.72 -0.48
C LEU A 148 -10.53 -6.99 -1.81
N SER A 149 -10.71 -8.26 -2.16
CA SER A 149 -11.42 -8.65 -3.38
C SER A 149 -12.86 -8.16 -3.38
N VAL A 150 -13.60 -8.39 -2.28
CA VAL A 150 -15.00 -7.94 -2.14
C VAL A 150 -15.09 -6.41 -2.22
N ASN A 151 -14.15 -5.70 -1.60
CA ASN A 151 -14.14 -4.25 -1.64
C ASN A 151 -13.90 -3.71 -3.05
N TYR A 152 -12.93 -4.29 -3.78
CA TYR A 152 -12.68 -3.91 -5.17
C TYR A 152 -13.88 -4.15 -6.07
N THR A 153 -14.55 -5.30 -5.94
CA THR A 153 -15.77 -5.59 -6.72
C THR A 153 -16.86 -4.55 -6.46
N ARG A 154 -17.10 -4.18 -5.19
CA ARG A 154 -18.13 -3.17 -4.86
C ARG A 154 -17.78 -1.79 -5.40
N TRP A 155 -16.52 -1.36 -5.25
CA TRP A 155 -16.10 -0.08 -5.79
C TRP A 155 -16.18 -0.05 -7.33
N TRP A 156 -15.89 -1.17 -7.97
CA TRP A 156 -16.05 -1.34 -9.40
C TRP A 156 -17.49 -1.11 -9.84
N GLU A 157 -18.44 -1.81 -9.21
CA GLU A 157 -19.87 -1.71 -9.50
C GLU A 157 -20.44 -0.31 -9.26
N SER A 158 -19.87 0.46 -8.33
CA SER A 158 -20.30 1.84 -8.08
C SER A 158 -19.66 2.88 -8.99
N SER A 159 -18.63 2.50 -9.76
CA SER A 159 -17.83 3.42 -10.58
C SER A 159 -17.97 3.15 -12.09
N ALA A 160 -18.83 2.20 -12.46
CA ALA A 160 -19.22 1.88 -13.83
C ALA A 160 -20.57 2.54 -14.15
#